data_AF-A0A447U8V7-F1
#
_entry.id   AF-A0A447U8V7-F1
#
_cell.length_a   1.000
_cell.length_b   1.000
_cell.length_c   1.000
_cell.angle_alpha   90.00
_cell.angle_beta   90.00
_cell.angle_gamma   90.00
#
_symmetry.space_group_name_H-M   'P 1'
#
loop_
_entity.id
_entity.type
_entity.pdbx_description
1 polymer ?
#
loop_
_entity_poly.entity_id
_entity_poly.type
_entity_poly.pdbx_seq_one_letter_code
_entity_poly.pdbx_strand_id
1 'polypeptide(L)'
;MQGVILAEITVFTPLVMRPLMAALRQIDKSQLEAASILGAHPLRVIGQVIFPAALPALMAGGSLCLLLTTNEFGIVLFIGAKGVNTLPMMVLTAKRFWSPTIRSPA
;
A
#
# COMPACT_ATOMS: atom_id res chain seq x y z
N MET A 1 -0.71 -10.60 -14.45
CA MET A 1 -0.47 -9.20 -14.01
C MET A 1 -1.60 -8.65 -13.16
N GLN A 2 -2.86 -8.64 -13.63
CA GLN A 2 -4.00 -8.05 -12.91
C GLN A 2 -4.24 -8.63 -11.49
N GLY A 3 -4.01 -9.92 -11.28
CA GLY A 3 -4.16 -10.56 -9.97
C GLY A 3 -3.17 -10.05 -8.90
N VAL A 4 -1.96 -9.65 -9.29
CA VAL A 4 -0.96 -9.08 -8.37
C VAL A 4 -1.44 -7.72 -7.88
N ILE A 5 -1.92 -6.89 -8.80
CA ILE A 5 -2.43 -5.54 -8.51
C ILE A 5 -3.59 -5.61 -7.51
N LEU A 6 -4.55 -6.52 -7.74
CA LEU A 6 -5.70 -6.68 -6.83
C LEU A 6 -5.28 -7.19 -5.44
N ALA A 7 -4.31 -8.12 -5.37
CA ALA A 7 -3.79 -8.62 -4.10
C ALA A 7 -3.09 -7.51 -3.31
N GLU A 8 -2.21 -6.74 -3.95
CA GLU A 8 -1.49 -5.63 -3.32
C GLU A 8 -2.42 -4.52 -2.86
N ILE A 9 -3.40 -4.13 -3.69
CA ILE A 9 -4.42 -3.15 -3.29
C ILE A 9 -5.12 -3.62 -2.01
N THR A 10 -5.52 -4.88 -1.94
CA THR A 10 -6.24 -5.42 -0.77
C THR A 10 -5.37 -5.39 0.50
N VAL A 11 -4.08 -5.69 0.37
CA VAL A 11 -3.12 -5.69 1.50
C VAL A 11 -2.81 -4.27 1.97
N PHE A 12 -2.58 -3.32 1.06
CA PHE A 12 -2.13 -1.97 1.40
C PHE A 12 -3.27 -0.99 1.70
N THR A 13 -4.49 -1.24 1.22
CA THR A 13 -5.66 -0.39 1.50
C THR A 13 -5.85 -0.09 3.01
N PRO A 14 -5.91 -1.09 3.92
CA PRO A 14 -6.09 -0.81 5.35
C PRO A 14 -4.92 -0.03 5.96
N LEU A 15 -3.71 -0.19 5.39
CA LEU A 15 -2.51 0.50 5.84
C LEU A 15 -2.61 2.00 5.59
N VAL A 16 -3.15 2.42 4.43
CA VAL A 16 -3.36 3.82 4.07
C VAL A 16 -4.63 4.39 4.74
N MET A 17 -5.67 3.57 4.93
CA MET A 17 -6.91 3.99 5.59
C MET A 17 -6.71 4.38 7.06
N ARG A 18 -5.81 3.71 7.78
CA ARG A 18 -5.52 4.01 9.20
C ARG A 18 -5.06 5.46 9.45
N PRO A 19 -3.98 5.96 8.83
CA PRO A 19 -3.54 7.34 8.99
C PRO A 19 -4.57 8.33 8.44
N LEU A 20 -5.28 7.98 7.36
CA LEU A 20 -6.35 8.81 6.82
C LEU A 20 -7.48 9.00 7.86
N MET A 21 -7.97 7.93 8.48
CA MET A 21 -8.98 8.03 9.53
C MET A 21 -8.49 8.81 10.76
N ALA A 22 -7.21 8.66 11.12
CA ALA A 22 -6.62 9.43 12.21
C ALA A 22 -6.60 10.93 11.90
N ALA A 23 -6.21 11.32 10.68
CA ALA A 23 -6.22 12.71 10.24
C ALA A 23 -7.63 13.28 10.17
N LEU A 24 -8.61 12.51 9.68
CA LEU A 24 -10.01 12.95 9.65
C LEU A 24 -10.61 13.13 11.05
N ARG A 25 -10.20 12.31 12.02
CA ARG A 25 -10.64 12.45 13.43
C ARG A 25 -10.06 13.70 14.12
N GLN A 26 -8.97 14.26 13.60
CA GLN A 26 -8.40 15.51 14.11
C GLN A 26 -9.15 16.75 13.60
N ILE A 27 -10.05 16.61 12.62
CA ILE A 27 -10.87 17.73 12.14
C ILE A 27 -11.91 18.08 13.21
N ASP A 28 -11.87 19.30 13.71
CA ASP A 28 -12.81 19.80 14.70
C ASP A 28 -14.24 19.87 14.14
N LYS A 29 -15.20 19.29 14.88
CA LYS A 29 -16.63 19.37 14.56
C LYS A 29 -17.14 20.81 14.43
N SER A 30 -16.52 21.76 15.14
CA SER A 30 -16.88 23.18 15.05
C SER A 30 -16.67 23.77 13.65
N GLN A 31 -15.69 23.27 12.89
CA GLN A 31 -15.45 23.72 11.51
C GLN A 31 -16.55 23.24 10.56
N LEU A 32 -17.06 22.02 10.78
CA LEU A 32 -18.18 21.44 10.03
C LEU A 32 -19.49 22.16 10.36
N GLU A 33 -19.73 22.45 11.64
CA GLU A 33 -20.91 23.18 12.10
C GLU A 33 -20.90 24.62 11.58
N ALA A 34 -19.76 25.33 11.64
CA ALA A 34 -19.62 26.67 11.07
C ALA A 34 -19.88 26.70 9.56
N ALA A 35 -19.36 25.72 8.81
CA ALA A 35 -19.64 25.57 7.39
C ALA A 35 -21.13 25.35 7.10
N SER A 36 -21.82 24.58 7.96
CA SER A 36 -23.27 24.36 7.83
C SER A 36 -24.08 25.63 8.10
N ILE A 37 -23.69 26.42 9.11
CA ILE A 37 -24.35 27.69 9.47
C ILE A 37 -24.15 28.74 8.38
N LEU A 38 -22.97 28.78 7.74
CA LEU A 38 -22.70 29.67 6.60
C LEU A 38 -23.31 29.20 5.27
N GLY A 39 -24.04 28.08 5.24
CA GLY A 39 -24.64 27.55 4.02
C GLY A 39 -23.62 27.03 3.00
N ALA A 40 -22.42 26.64 3.45
CA ALA A 40 -21.37 26.18 2.57
C ALA A 40 -21.75 24.84 1.90
N HIS A 41 -21.60 24.77 0.58
CA HIS A 41 -21.85 23.55 -0.19
C HIS A 41 -20.90 22.40 0.26
N PRO A 42 -21.37 21.15 0.42
CA PRO A 42 -20.56 20.02 0.92
C PRO A 42 -19.25 19.80 0.16
N LEU A 43 -19.25 19.99 -1.17
CA LEU A 43 -18.05 19.88 -2.00
C LEU A 43 -16.96 20.92 -1.63
N ARG A 44 -17.36 22.10 -1.15
CA ARG A 44 -16.44 23.14 -0.71
C ARG A 44 -15.76 22.75 0.60
N VAL A 45 -16.51 22.15 1.53
CA VAL A 45 -15.96 21.62 2.79
C VAL A 45 -14.97 20.48 2.51
N ILE A 46 -15.30 19.59 1.56
CA ILE A 46 -14.40 18.53 1.14
C ILE A 46 -13.09 19.12 0.59
N GLY A 47 -13.17 20.08 -0.34
CA GLY A 47 -11.97 20.67 -0.95
C GLY A 47 -11.14 21.58 -0.04
N GLN A 48 -11.78 22.32 0.87
CA GLN A 48 -11.11 23.36 1.67
C GLN A 48 -10.71 22.91 3.08
N VAL A 49 -11.38 21.90 3.64
CA VAL A 49 -11.13 21.42 5.01
C VAL A 49 -10.60 20.00 4.98
N ILE A 50 -11.35 19.09 4.36
CA ILE A 50 -11.06 17.65 4.43
C ILE A 50 -9.82 17.30 3.60
N PHE A 51 -9.73 17.79 2.36
CA PHE A 51 -8.64 17.49 1.44
C PHE A 51 -7.26 17.95 1.95
N PRO A 52 -7.05 19.21 2.38
CA PRO A 52 -5.76 19.64 2.92
C PRO A 52 -5.39 18.91 4.22
N ALA A 53 -6.37 18.55 5.06
CA ALA A 53 -6.13 17.76 6.27
C ALA A 53 -5.76 16.29 5.96
N ALA A 54 -6.36 15.71 4.92
CA ALA A 54 -6.07 14.35 4.48
C ALA A 54 -4.74 14.23 3.73
N LEU A 55 -4.29 15.29 3.05
CA LEU A 55 -3.09 15.31 2.21
C LEU A 55 -1.82 14.78 2.92
N PRO A 56 -1.41 15.27 4.12
CA PRO A 56 -0.21 14.77 4.79
C PRO A 56 -0.33 13.28 5.16
N ALA A 57 -1.52 12.82 5.54
CA ALA A 57 -1.76 11.41 5.84
C ALA A 57 -1.68 10.52 4.59
N LEU A 58 -2.20 11.01 3.45
CA LEU A 58 -2.10 10.34 2.17
C LEU A 58 -0.66 10.29 1.66
N MET A 59 0.13 11.34 1.85
CA MET A 59 1.55 11.34 1.49
C MET A 59 2.36 10.34 2.34
N ALA A 60 2.10 10.29 3.65
CA ALA A 60 2.75 9.34 4.55
C ALA A 60 2.36 7.89 4.21
N GLY A 61 1.06 7.62 4.08
CA GLY A 61 0.53 6.30 3.71
C GLY A 61 0.98 5.86 2.32
N GLY A 62 0.99 6.77 1.35
CA GLY A 62 1.44 6.52 -0.02
C GLY A 62 2.94 6.22 -0.09
N SER A 63 3.77 6.96 0.64
CA SER A 63 5.22 6.69 0.74
C SER A 63 5.50 5.32 1.34
N LEU A 64 4.77 4.96 2.41
CA LEU A 64 4.90 3.65 3.05
C LEU A 64 4.43 2.52 2.13
N CYS A 65 3.31 2.72 1.43
CA CYS A 65 2.82 1.78 0.43
C CYS A 65 3.87 1.55 -0.65
N LEU A 66 4.43 2.62 -1.24
CA LEU A 66 5.48 2.54 -2.26
C LEU A 66 6.70 1.75 -1.78
N LEU A 67 7.17 2.02 -0.56
CA LEU A 67 8.29 1.30 0.05
C LEU A 67 7.99 -0.19 0.21
N LEU A 68 6.80 -0.54 0.69
CA LEU A 68 6.41 -1.93 0.87
C LEU A 68 6.25 -2.66 -0.46
N THR A 69 5.56 -2.06 -1.44
CA THR A 69 5.41 -2.65 -2.77
C THR A 69 6.77 -2.82 -3.48
N THR A 70 7.72 -1.91 -3.26
CA THR A 70 9.10 -2.06 -3.78
C THR A 70 9.86 -3.21 -3.11
N ASN A 71 9.56 -3.50 -1.85
CA ASN A 71 10.14 -4.61 -1.09
C ASN A 71 9.42 -5.96 -1.35
N GLU A 72 8.24 -5.91 -1.96
CA GLU A 72 7.34 -7.06 -2.15
C GLU A 72 7.78 -7.93 -3.36
N PHE A 73 8.80 -8.75 -3.18
CA PHE A 73 9.17 -9.77 -4.18
C PHE A 73 8.27 -11.03 -4.11
N GLY A 74 7.69 -11.31 -2.94
CA GLY A 74 6.97 -12.56 -2.65
C GLY A 74 5.66 -12.71 -3.42
N ILE A 75 4.82 -11.67 -3.46
CA ILE A 75 3.51 -11.71 -4.14
C ILE A 75 3.67 -11.78 -5.67
N VAL A 76 4.64 -11.05 -6.23
CA VAL A 76 4.98 -11.10 -7.66
C VAL A 76 5.51 -12.49 -8.04
N LEU A 77 6.33 -13.11 -7.19
CA LEU A 77 6.81 -14.49 -7.38
C LEU A 77 5.67 -15.51 -7.30
N PHE A 78 4.76 -15.39 -6.33
CA PHE A 78 3.69 -16.37 -6.12
C PHE A 78 2.57 -16.29 -7.16
N ILE A 79 2.20 -15.09 -7.59
CA ILE A 79 1.05 -14.85 -8.48
C ILE A 79 1.50 -14.62 -9.95
N GLY A 80 2.76 -14.23 -10.18
CA GLY A 80 3.27 -13.79 -11.49
C GLY A 80 4.53 -14.50 -12.02
N ALA A 81 5.15 -15.46 -11.32
CA ALA A 81 6.34 -16.15 -11.81
C ALA A 81 6.04 -17.40 -12.65
N LYS A 82 5.48 -17.20 -13.84
CA LYS A 82 5.90 -17.99 -15.00
C LYS A 82 6.78 -17.10 -15.89
N GLY A 83 8.08 -17.04 -15.58
CA GLY A 83 9.10 -16.61 -16.56
C GLY A 83 9.78 -15.24 -16.42
N VAL A 84 9.61 -14.48 -15.34
CA VAL A 84 10.36 -13.23 -15.13
C VAL A 84 11.62 -13.45 -14.28
N ASN A 85 12.78 -13.36 -14.93
CA ASN A 85 14.10 -13.43 -14.30
C ASN A 85 14.43 -12.10 -13.60
N THR A 86 13.92 -11.88 -12.39
CA THR A 86 14.37 -10.78 -11.53
C THR A 86 15.64 -11.19 -10.76
N LEU A 87 16.50 -10.23 -10.43
CA LEU A 87 17.76 -10.43 -9.66
C LEU A 87 17.66 -11.44 -8.50
N PRO A 88 16.56 -11.50 -7.71
CA PRO A 88 16.41 -12.48 -6.64
C PRO A 88 16.27 -13.94 -7.09
N MET A 89 15.70 -14.19 -8.29
CA MET A 89 15.62 -15.55 -8.87
C MET A 89 17.00 -16.12 -9.16
N MET A 90 17.96 -15.29 -9.59
CA MET A 90 19.33 -15.74 -9.77
C MET A 90 19.97 -16.16 -8.45
N VAL A 91 19.72 -15.46 -7.35
CA VAL A 91 20.27 -15.81 -6.03
C VAL A 91 19.64 -17.11 -5.49
N LEU A 92 18.33 -17.27 -5.60
CA LEU A 92 17.63 -18.50 -5.16
C LEU A 92 18.00 -19.72 -6.01
N THR A 93 18.12 -19.56 -7.33
CA THR A 93 18.55 -20.63 -8.25
C THR A 93 20.02 -20.98 -8.04
N ALA A 94 20.89 -19.98 -7.82
CA ALA A 94 22.30 -20.22 -7.52
C ALA A 94 22.50 -20.99 -6.20
N LYS A 95 21.75 -20.70 -5.14
CA LYS A 95 21.80 -21.49 -3.90
C LYS A 95 21.31 -22.94 -4.10
N ARG A 96 20.31 -23.15 -4.96
CA ARG A 96 19.80 -24.49 -5.32
C ARG A 96 20.83 -25.31 -6.10
N PHE A 97 21.69 -24.65 -6.89
CA PHE A 97 22.75 -25.29 -7.68
C PHE A 97 23.94 -25.76 -6.83
N TRP A 98 24.21 -25.12 -5.69
CA TRP A 98 25.32 -25.48 -4.78
C TRP A 98 25.02 -26.67 -3.85
N SER A 99 23.76 -27.14 -3.73
CA SER A 99 23.44 -28.31 -2.90
C SER A 99 22.87 -29.49 -3.70
N PRO A 100 23.66 -30.18 -4.57
CA PRO A 100 23.21 -31.39 -5.24
C PRO A 100 23.55 -32.72 -4.52
N THR A 101 24.08 -32.76 -3.28
CA THR A 101 24.76 -33.98 -2.81
C THR A 101 24.32 -34.58 -1.46
N ILE A 102 23.07 -34.41 -0.99
CA ILE A 102 22.68 -35.03 0.30
C ILE A 102 21.30 -35.70 0.33
N ARG A 103 20.92 -36.42 -0.74
CA ARG A 103 19.89 -37.46 -0.61
C ARG A 103 20.08 -38.62 -1.58
N SER A 104 20.99 -39.51 -1.22
CA SER A 104 20.81 -40.96 -1.38
C SER A 104 21.25 -41.60 -0.07
N PRO A 105 20.34 -42.32 0.61
CA PRO A 105 20.72 -43.69 0.93
C PRO A 105 19.56 -44.67 0.72
N ALA A 106 20.00 -45.88 0.35
CA ALA A 106 19.28 -47.15 0.24
C ALA A 106 18.48 -47.36 -1.05
#